data_AF-A0A2I0CTK9-F1
#
_entry.id   AF-A0A2I0CTK9-F1
#
_cell.length_a   1.000
_cell.length_b   1.000
_cell.length_c   1.000
_cell.angle_alpha   90.00
_cell.angle_beta   90.00
_cell.angle_gamma   90.00
#
_symmetry.space_group_name_H-M   'P 1'
#
loop_
_entity.id
_entity.type
_entity.pdbx_description
1 polymer ?
#
loop_
_entity_poly.entity_id
_entity_poly.type
_entity_poly.pdbx_seq_one_letter_code
_entity_poly.pdbx_strand_id
1 'polypeptide(L)'
;MTDSLIHLRIPAATKGLWVRASRAAGQRLTDYITTAVETYMQQQSARIAIPDDMDFSELRLARDADGAVSFDWAVIERICRASNLPVELLREGPEDNVAGLLIGWYCAHRERGGNTDPVAEDLLAEVQAEDAAGQTYSHAPGRA
;
A
#
# COMPACT_ATOMS: atom_id res chain seq x y z
N MET A 1 3.11 -8.50 22.60
CA MET A 1 3.72 -7.42 21.80
C MET A 1 4.39 -6.47 22.77
N THR A 2 5.59 -6.01 22.46
CA THR A 2 6.34 -5.06 23.30
C THR A 2 5.87 -3.65 22.98
N ASP A 3 5.36 -2.95 24.00
CA ASP A 3 4.93 -1.56 23.85
C ASP A 3 6.14 -0.64 23.62
N SER A 4 6.02 0.29 22.67
CA SER A 4 7.01 1.34 22.43
C SER A 4 6.44 2.71 22.81
N LEU A 5 7.23 3.55 23.46
CA LEU A 5 6.79 4.85 23.97
C LEU A 5 7.06 5.97 22.96
N ILE A 6 6.01 6.73 22.59
CA ILE A 6 6.12 7.93 21.75
C ILE A 6 5.83 9.17 22.61
N HIS A 7 6.77 10.11 22.65
CA HIS A 7 6.58 11.41 23.32
C HIS A 7 6.09 12.47 22.33
N LEU A 8 4.87 12.98 22.54
CA LEU A 8 4.28 14.06 21.74
C LEU A 8 4.32 15.39 22.49
N ARG A 9 4.98 16.40 21.93
CA ARG A 9 4.93 17.79 22.40
C ARG A 9 3.93 18.57 21.55
N ILE A 10 2.78 18.88 22.14
CA ILE A 10 1.69 19.59 21.46
C ILE A 10 1.18 20.75 22.33
N PRO A 11 0.58 21.79 21.74
CA PRO A 11 -0.09 22.84 22.50
C PRO A 11 -1.17 22.27 23.44
N ALA A 12 -1.33 22.87 24.62
CA ALA A 12 -2.32 22.43 25.59
C ALA A 12 -3.76 22.46 25.04
N ALA A 13 -4.07 23.44 24.18
CA ALA A 13 -5.35 23.54 23.50
C ALA A 13 -5.61 22.33 22.57
N THR A 14 -4.60 21.90 21.80
CA THR A 14 -4.67 20.72 20.93
C THR A 14 -4.92 19.46 21.74
N LYS A 15 -4.19 19.27 22.85
CA LYS A 15 -4.43 18.15 23.77
C LYS A 15 -5.87 18.17 24.31
N GLY A 16 -6.35 19.33 24.73
CA GLY A 16 -7.72 19.50 25.23
C GLY A 16 -8.79 19.17 24.18
N LEU A 17 -8.55 19.52 22.91
CA LEU A 17 -9.42 19.16 21.79
C LEU A 17 -9.45 17.64 21.59
N TRP A 18 -8.28 16.99 21.50
CA TRP A 18 -8.19 15.55 21.27
C TRP A 18 -8.81 14.73 22.41
N VAL A 19 -8.66 15.17 23.67
CA VAL A 19 -9.32 14.52 24.82
C VAL A 19 -10.84 14.59 24.73
N ARG A 20 -11.41 15.73 24.29
CA ARG A 20 -12.86 15.84 24.11
C ARG A 20 -13.34 14.97 22.96
N ALA A 21 -12.61 14.97 21.84
CA ALA A 21 -12.95 14.14 20.68
C ALA A 21 -12.89 12.64 21.02
N SER A 22 -11.84 12.18 21.72
CA SER A 22 -11.71 10.77 22.11
C SER A 22 -12.84 10.33 23.05
N ARG A 23 -13.24 11.18 24.00
CA ARG A 23 -14.37 10.91 24.89
C ARG A 23 -15.70 10.84 24.14
N ALA A 24 -15.93 11.75 23.19
CA ALA A 24 -17.12 11.73 22.35
C ALA A 24 -17.20 10.44 21.50
N ALA A 25 -16.05 9.89 21.10
CA ALA A 25 -15.93 8.61 20.41
C ALA A 25 -15.95 7.38 21.36
N GLY A 26 -16.02 7.57 22.68
CA GLY A 26 -15.98 6.47 23.66
C GLY A 26 -14.62 5.76 23.79
N GLN A 27 -13.53 6.39 23.34
CA GLN A 27 -12.19 5.80 23.27
C GLN A 27 -11.20 6.45 24.26
N ARG A 28 -10.17 5.69 24.66
CA ARG A 28 -9.01 6.26 25.35
C ARG A 28 -8.27 7.19 24.39
N LEU A 29 -7.63 8.23 24.91
CA LEU A 29 -6.87 9.18 24.07
C LEU A 29 -5.79 8.47 23.23
N THR A 30 -5.10 7.49 23.81
CA THR A 30 -4.08 6.69 23.10
C THR A 30 -4.69 5.99 21.90
N ASP A 31 -5.73 5.17 22.11
CA ASP A 31 -6.38 4.40 21.05
C ASP A 31 -6.95 5.32 19.96
N TYR A 32 -7.58 6.43 20.35
CA TYR A 32 -8.10 7.43 19.43
C TYR A 32 -7.01 8.05 18.54
N ILE A 33 -5.86 8.40 19.12
CA ILE A 33 -4.74 8.96 18.35
C ILE A 33 -4.14 7.89 17.45
N THR A 34 -3.94 6.66 17.94
CA THR A 34 -3.40 5.55 17.15
C THR A 34 -4.29 5.28 15.94
N THR A 35 -5.61 5.08 16.15
CA THR A 35 -6.56 4.86 15.06
C THR A 35 -6.60 6.03 14.09
N ALA A 36 -6.56 7.28 14.57
CA ALA A 36 -6.56 8.45 13.70
C ALA A 36 -5.29 8.52 12.83
N VAL A 37 -4.12 8.21 13.40
CA VAL A 37 -2.84 8.16 12.66
C VAL A 37 -2.86 7.03 11.62
N GLU A 38 -3.27 5.83 12.00
CA GLU A 38 -3.38 4.68 11.10
C GLU A 38 -4.35 4.97 9.95
N THR A 39 -5.53 5.52 10.26
CA THR A 39 -6.53 5.90 9.26
C THR A 39 -5.99 6.97 8.31
N TYR A 40 -5.29 7.98 8.83
CA TYR A 40 -4.68 9.02 8.00
C TYR A 40 -3.61 8.42 7.07
N MET A 41 -2.76 7.54 7.58
CA MET A 41 -1.72 6.86 6.79
C MET A 41 -2.34 5.99 5.67
N GLN A 42 -3.39 5.24 5.97
CA GLN A 42 -4.16 4.47 4.98
C GLN A 42 -4.85 5.36 3.94
N GLN A 43 -5.32 6.55 4.31
CA GLN A 43 -5.91 7.48 3.34
C GLN A 43 -4.86 8.12 2.41
N GLN A 44 -3.63 8.31 2.89
CA GLN A 44 -2.54 8.82 2.03
C GLN A 44 -2.11 7.78 0.99
N SER A 45 -2.12 6.48 1.31
CA SER A 45 -1.81 5.44 0.32
C SER A 45 -2.84 5.35 -0.81
N ALA A 46 -4.08 5.83 -0.62
CA ALA A 46 -5.09 5.90 -1.68
C ALA A 46 -4.86 7.02 -2.71
N ARG A 47 -3.85 7.89 -2.52
CA ARG A 47 -3.52 9.03 -3.40
C ARG A 47 -2.23 8.81 -4.19
N ILE A 48 -2.02 7.59 -4.67
CA ILE A 48 -0.88 7.28 -5.53
C ILE A 48 -1.02 8.07 -6.84
N ALA A 49 0.01 8.85 -7.15
CA ALA A 49 0.20 9.52 -8.43
C ALA A 49 1.37 8.86 -9.15
N ILE A 50 1.08 8.24 -10.30
CA ILE A 50 2.11 7.72 -11.20
C ILE A 50 2.57 8.87 -12.11
N PRO A 51 3.87 9.23 -12.12
CA PRO A 51 4.42 10.18 -13.08
C PRO A 51 4.16 9.77 -14.54
N ASP A 52 3.77 10.73 -15.38
CA ASP A 52 3.46 10.50 -16.81
C ASP A 52 4.69 10.07 -17.64
N ASP A 53 5.90 10.33 -17.12
CA ASP A 53 7.18 10.00 -17.75
C ASP A 53 7.72 8.63 -17.32
N MET A 54 6.85 7.75 -16.86
CA MET A 54 7.19 6.43 -16.35
C MET A 54 6.39 5.34 -17.05
N ASP A 55 7.08 4.32 -17.53
CA ASP A 55 6.46 3.14 -18.11
C ASP A 55 6.41 1.99 -17.10
N PHE A 56 5.37 1.15 -17.18
CA PHE A 56 5.21 0.00 -16.28
C PHE A 56 6.38 -0.98 -16.40
N SER A 57 6.97 -1.14 -17.59
CA SER A 57 8.11 -2.03 -17.81
C SER A 57 9.38 -1.61 -17.06
N GLU A 58 9.48 -0.36 -16.60
CA GLU A 58 10.58 0.09 -15.73
C GLU A 58 10.60 -0.67 -14.39
N LEU A 59 9.45 -1.16 -13.94
CA LEU A 59 9.32 -1.95 -12.71
C LEU A 59 10.13 -3.24 -12.76
N ARG A 60 10.40 -3.76 -13.97
CA ARG A 60 11.11 -5.04 -14.20
C ARG A 60 10.49 -6.16 -13.38
N LEU A 61 9.16 -6.27 -13.46
CA LEU A 61 8.42 -7.25 -12.72
C LEU A 61 8.84 -8.66 -13.15
N ALA A 62 9.17 -9.50 -12.18
CA ALA A 62 9.56 -10.87 -12.39
C ALA A 62 8.94 -11.76 -11.32
N ARG A 63 8.77 -13.04 -11.66
CA ARG A 63 8.40 -14.08 -10.70
C ARG A 63 9.60 -14.99 -10.52
N ASP A 64 10.06 -15.09 -9.29
CA ASP A 64 11.21 -15.88 -8.90
C ASP A 64 10.82 -17.38 -8.84
N ALA A 65 11.84 -18.25 -8.77
CA ALA A 65 11.63 -19.70 -8.84
C ALA A 65 10.84 -20.27 -7.64
N ASP A 66 10.83 -19.56 -6.52
CA ASP A 66 10.05 -19.88 -5.32
C ASP A 66 8.62 -19.30 -5.37
N GLY A 67 8.26 -18.61 -6.45
CA GLY A 67 6.96 -17.99 -6.65
C GLY A 67 6.86 -16.57 -6.12
N ALA A 68 7.90 -16.04 -5.47
CA ALA A 68 7.94 -14.66 -5.00
C ALA A 68 7.95 -13.69 -6.20
N VAL A 69 7.40 -12.50 -5.98
CA VAL A 69 7.40 -11.43 -6.98
C VAL A 69 8.55 -10.49 -6.69
N SER A 70 9.41 -10.27 -7.68
CA SER A 70 10.53 -9.33 -7.61
C SER A 70 10.34 -8.15 -8.56
N PHE A 71 10.81 -6.98 -8.14
CA PHE A 71 10.68 -5.72 -8.87
C PHE A 71 11.72 -4.69 -8.41
N ASP A 72 11.90 -3.63 -9.19
CA ASP A 72 12.83 -2.54 -8.89
C ASP A 72 12.22 -1.53 -7.87
N TRP A 73 12.71 -1.58 -6.64
CA TRP A 73 12.27 -0.66 -5.57
C TRP A 73 12.55 0.82 -5.88
N ALA A 74 13.51 1.15 -6.75
CA ALA A 74 13.77 2.54 -7.11
C ALA A 74 12.57 3.16 -7.86
N VAL A 75 11.80 2.35 -8.59
CA VAL A 75 10.57 2.76 -9.28
C VAL A 75 9.47 3.06 -8.26
N ILE A 76 9.29 2.18 -7.28
CA ILE A 76 8.34 2.37 -6.18
C ILE A 76 8.68 3.62 -5.37
N GLU A 77 9.97 3.84 -5.06
CA GLU A 77 10.44 5.04 -4.37
C GLU A 77 10.17 6.32 -5.17
N ARG A 78 10.29 6.28 -6.50
CA ARG A 78 9.97 7.41 -7.38
C ARG A 78 8.46 7.72 -7.38
N ILE A 79 7.62 6.70 -7.45
CA ILE A 79 6.15 6.84 -7.32
C ILE A 79 5.79 7.42 -5.96
N CYS A 80 6.36 6.88 -4.88
CA CYS A 80 6.17 7.38 -3.52
C CYS A 80 6.54 8.87 -3.40
N ARG A 81 7.68 9.27 -3.96
CA ARG A 81 8.10 10.68 -3.98
C ARG A 81 7.12 11.58 -4.73
N ALA A 82 6.64 11.14 -5.89
CA ALA A 82 5.65 11.88 -6.67
C ALA A 82 4.29 11.97 -5.96
N SER A 83 3.95 10.93 -5.19
CA SER A 83 2.71 10.83 -4.41
C SER A 83 2.80 11.49 -3.04
N ASN A 84 3.96 12.02 -2.65
CA ASN A 84 4.25 12.48 -1.28
C ASN A 84 3.92 11.41 -0.21
N LEU A 85 4.22 10.15 -0.53
CA LEU A 85 4.00 8.98 0.29
C LEU A 85 5.34 8.47 0.85
N PRO A 86 5.46 8.17 2.16
CA PRO A 86 6.62 7.46 2.69
C PRO A 86 6.68 6.04 2.13
N VAL A 87 7.83 5.63 1.58
CA VAL A 87 7.99 4.28 1.00
C VAL A 87 7.87 3.18 2.06
N GLU A 88 8.15 3.50 3.32
CA GLU A 88 8.03 2.62 4.47
C GLU A 88 6.59 2.12 4.64
N LEU A 89 5.58 2.88 4.21
CA LEU A 89 4.19 2.41 4.22
C LEU A 89 3.96 1.22 3.28
N LEU A 90 4.74 1.11 2.22
CA LEU A 90 4.68 -0.01 1.27
C LEU A 90 5.68 -1.11 1.64
N ARG A 91 6.86 -0.75 2.16
CA ARG A 91 7.95 -1.68 2.47
C ARG A 91 7.78 -2.39 3.81
N GLU A 92 7.33 -1.66 4.83
CA GLU A 92 7.20 -2.14 6.22
C GLU A 92 5.73 -2.33 6.63
N GLY A 93 4.79 -1.87 5.81
CA GLY A 93 3.36 -2.11 5.98
C GLY A 93 2.93 -3.51 5.54
N PRO A 94 1.62 -3.80 5.59
CA PRO A 94 1.07 -5.04 5.02
C PRO A 94 1.50 -5.24 3.57
N GLU A 95 1.82 -6.49 3.19
CA GLU A 95 2.24 -6.86 1.84
C GLU A 95 1.24 -6.43 0.77
N ASP A 96 -0.06 -6.48 1.11
CA ASP A 96 -1.16 -6.02 0.26
C ASP A 96 -1.03 -4.57 -0.19
N ASN A 97 -0.30 -3.72 0.54
CA ASN A 97 -0.10 -2.33 0.16
C ASN A 97 0.69 -2.20 -1.14
N VAL A 98 1.81 -2.92 -1.27
CA VAL A 98 2.61 -2.89 -2.50
C VAL A 98 1.93 -3.67 -3.61
N ALA A 99 1.32 -4.82 -3.30
CA ALA A 99 0.55 -5.59 -4.29
C ALA A 99 -0.60 -4.77 -4.89
N GLY A 100 -1.37 -4.06 -4.06
CA GLY A 100 -2.45 -3.18 -4.51
C GLY A 100 -1.96 -2.02 -5.39
N LEU A 101 -0.79 -1.44 -5.08
CA LEU A 101 -0.14 -0.45 -5.95
C LEU A 101 0.20 -1.05 -7.31
N LEU A 102 0.83 -2.23 -7.34
CA LEU A 102 1.26 -2.87 -8.60
C LEU A 102 0.06 -3.18 -9.50
N ILE A 103 -0.97 -3.82 -8.94
CA ILE A 103 -2.19 -4.16 -9.67
C ILE A 103 -2.94 -2.91 -10.14
N GLY A 104 -3.12 -1.93 -9.26
CA GLY A 104 -3.79 -0.68 -9.61
C GLY A 104 -3.07 0.09 -10.72
N TRP A 105 -1.74 0.16 -10.65
CA TRP A 105 -0.95 0.78 -11.71
C TRP A 105 -1.05 -0.01 -13.02
N TYR A 106 -0.94 -1.35 -12.96
CA TYR A 106 -1.04 -2.19 -14.16
C TYR A 106 -2.40 -2.04 -14.87
N CYS A 107 -3.50 -2.09 -14.14
CA CYS A 107 -4.84 -1.85 -14.71
C CYS A 107 -4.91 -0.49 -15.43
N ALA A 108 -4.43 0.57 -14.78
CA ALA A 108 -4.41 1.90 -15.37
C ALA A 108 -3.45 2.03 -16.57
N HIS A 109 -2.36 1.27 -16.60
CA HIS A 109 -1.45 1.16 -17.75
C HIS A 109 -2.17 0.50 -18.94
N ARG A 110 -2.89 -0.60 -18.70
CA ARG A 110 -3.66 -1.33 -19.72
C ARG A 110 -4.82 -0.52 -20.28
N GLU A 111 -5.54 0.23 -19.45
CA GLU A 111 -6.60 1.14 -19.89
C GLU A 111 -6.09 2.23 -20.85
N ARG A 112 -4.82 2.64 -20.71
CA ARG A 112 -4.17 3.60 -21.61
C ARG A 112 -3.57 2.97 -22.87
N GLY A 113 -3.80 1.67 -23.10
CA GLY A 113 -3.26 0.93 -24.24
C GLY A 113 -1.80 0.50 -24.05
N GLY A 114 -1.31 0.50 -22.81
CA GLY A 114 0.01 -0.01 -22.46
C GLY A 114 0.19 -1.50 -22.78
N ASN A 115 1.45 -1.93 -22.86
CA ASN A 115 1.79 -3.31 -23.19
C ASN A 115 1.35 -4.29 -22.10
N THR A 116 1.18 -5.55 -22.48
CA THR A 116 0.93 -6.64 -21.53
C THR A 116 2.23 -7.01 -20.81
N ASP A 117 2.15 -7.19 -19.49
CA ASP A 117 3.20 -7.79 -18.68
C ASP A 117 2.72 -9.15 -18.16
N PRO A 118 3.39 -10.27 -18.48
CA PRO A 118 2.88 -11.60 -18.16
C PRO A 118 2.78 -11.85 -16.66
N VAL A 119 3.71 -11.30 -15.85
CA VAL A 119 3.67 -11.49 -14.39
C VAL A 119 2.54 -10.67 -13.78
N ALA A 120 2.30 -9.46 -14.29
CA ALA A 120 1.19 -8.63 -13.83
C ALA A 120 -0.18 -9.20 -14.23
N GLU A 121 -0.31 -9.78 -15.43
CA GLU A 121 -1.53 -10.50 -15.84
C GLU A 121 -1.80 -11.70 -14.93
N ASP A 122 -0.77 -12.49 -14.60
CA ASP A 122 -0.90 -13.61 -13.67
C ASP A 122 -1.41 -13.11 -12.31
N LEU A 123 -0.73 -12.13 -11.71
CA LEU A 123 -1.12 -11.57 -10.40
C LEU A 123 -2.55 -11.00 -10.41
N LEU A 124 -2.95 -10.31 -11.48
CA LEU A 124 -4.30 -9.80 -11.63
C LEU A 124 -5.34 -10.93 -11.69
N ALA A 125 -5.03 -12.03 -12.37
CA ALA A 125 -5.90 -13.20 -12.42
C ALA A 125 -6.02 -13.90 -11.05
N GLU A 126 -4.94 -13.95 -10.26
CA GLU A 126 -5.01 -14.48 -8.88
C GLU A 126 -5.98 -13.65 -8.05
N VAL A 127 -5.80 -12.32 -7.99
CA VAL A 127 -6.67 -11.41 -7.24
C VAL A 127 -8.15 -11.54 -7.66
N GLN A 128 -8.42 -11.64 -8.96
CA GLN A 128 -9.79 -11.83 -9.47
C GLN A 128 -10.39 -13.18 -9.05
N ALA A 129 -9.58 -14.25 -9.01
CA ALA A 129 -10.02 -15.56 -8.55
C ALA A 129 -10.30 -15.56 -7.04
N GLU A 130 -9.48 -14.87 -6.26
CA GLU A 130 -9.65 -14.70 -4.81
C GLU A 130 -10.94 -13.95 -4.47
N ASP A 131 -11.19 -12.83 -5.14
CA ASP A 131 -12.41 -12.03 -4.97
C ASP A 131 -13.67 -12.82 -5.31
N ALA A 132 -13.62 -13.63 -6.38
CA ALA A 132 -14.73 -14.50 -6.78
C ALA A 132 -14.97 -15.66 -5.80
N ALA A 133 -13.93 -16.15 -5.14
CA ALA A 133 -13.99 -17.25 -4.17
C ALA A 133 -14.28 -16.78 -2.73
N GLY A 134 -14.07 -15.50 -2.43
CA GLY A 134 -14.12 -14.96 -1.06
C GLY A 134 -13.02 -15.50 -0.15
N GLN A 135 -11.91 -15.98 -0.71
CA GLN A 135 -10.75 -16.56 0.00
C GLN A 135 -9.45 -16.27 -0.76
N THR A 136 -8.36 -16.05 -0.02
CA THR A 136 -6.99 -15.92 -0.57
C THR A 136 -6.55 -17.26 -1.19
N TYR A 137 -6.13 -17.22 -2.46
CA TYR A 137 -5.79 -18.35 -3.33
C TYR A 137 -4.46 -18.03 -4.00
N SER A 138 -3.37 -18.21 -3.26
CA SER A 138 -2.02 -18.16 -3.86
C SER A 138 -1.83 -19.35 -4.81
N HIS A 139 -1.47 -19.08 -6.07
CA HIS A 139 -1.08 -20.14 -6.98
C HIS A 139 0.26 -20.77 -6.55
N ALA A 140 0.38 -22.08 -6.72
CA ALA A 140 1.65 -22.77 -6.51
C ALA A 140 2.69 -22.29 -7.55
N PRO A 141 3.98 -22.12 -7.16
CA PRO A 141 5.02 -21.61 -8.05
C PRO A 141 5.16 -22.44 -9.33
N GLY A 142 5.32 -21.75 -10.47
CA GLY A 142 5.79 -22.34 -11.73
C GLY A 142 4.76 -22.40 -12.84
N ARG A 143 4.57 -21.28 -13.56
CA ARG A 143 4.23 -21.24 -14.99
C ARG A 143 4.80 -19.94 -15.58
N ALA A 144 6.02 -20.03 -16.09
CA ALA A 144 6.57 -19.12 -17.09
C ALA A 144 6.62 -19.88 -18.43
#